data_AF-B5EG24-F1
#
_entry.id   AF-B5EG24-F1
#
_cell.length_a   1.000
_cell.length_b   1.000
_cell.length_c   1.000
_cell.angle_alpha   90.00
_cell.angle_beta   90.00
_cell.angle_gamma   90.00
#
_symmetry.space_group_name_H-M   'P 1'
#
loop_
_entity.id
_entity.type
_entity.pdbx_description
1 polymer ?
#
loop_
_entity_poly.entity_id
_entity_poly.type
_entity_poly.pdbx_seq_one_letter_code
_entity_poly.pdbx_strand_id
1 'polypeptide(L)'
;MKIRTGNAYDAETHGTGWFLGFSDWTLNDPSGLLHVPKGEALTGLCAKWYDHPSGDESGNSKPVSEGRTVSILVSADSAFRIEFSPSPDFPSEEVQSVLLKRHGDFAAWGEGLYHRWHCLSRATVLTIRWTPTTAAAKDETSS
;
A
#
# COMPACT_ATOMS: atom_id res chain seq x y z
N MET A 1 -12.37 6.74 -3.60
CA MET A 1 -11.12 6.21 -3.01
C MET A 1 -10.65 4.99 -3.82
N LYS A 2 -9.40 4.93 -4.27
CA LYS A 2 -8.88 3.78 -5.04
C LYS A 2 -7.89 2.97 -4.19
N ILE A 3 -8.43 2.01 -3.45
CA ILE A 3 -7.64 1.01 -2.72
C ILE A 3 -7.76 -0.30 -3.49
N ARG A 4 -6.63 -0.97 -3.70
CA ARG A 4 -6.59 -2.34 -4.22
C ARG A 4 -6.26 -3.29 -3.09
N THR A 5 -6.99 -4.38 -3.00
CA THR A 5 -6.76 -5.43 -2.02
C THR A 5 -6.77 -6.77 -2.72
N GLY A 6 -6.08 -7.74 -2.14
CA GLY A 6 -6.05 -9.10 -2.64
C GLY A 6 -5.09 -9.94 -1.82
N ASN A 7 -4.82 -11.14 -2.32
CA ASN A 7 -3.81 -12.01 -1.74
C ASN A 7 -2.80 -12.38 -2.82
N ALA A 8 -1.51 -12.24 -2.53
CA ALA A 8 -0.43 -12.49 -3.48
C ALA A 8 -0.39 -13.95 -4.00
N TYR A 9 -0.93 -14.92 -3.25
CA TYR A 9 -1.04 -16.32 -3.69
C TYR A 9 -2.16 -16.54 -4.71
N ASP A 10 -3.18 -15.67 -4.72
CA ASP A 10 -4.33 -15.78 -5.63
C ASP A 10 -4.11 -14.98 -6.92
N ALA A 11 -3.05 -14.19 -6.98
CA ALA A 11 -2.71 -13.38 -8.14
C ALA A 11 -2.27 -14.27 -9.31
N GLU A 12 -2.92 -14.11 -10.48
CA GLU A 12 -2.48 -14.74 -11.72
C GLU A 12 -1.22 -14.04 -12.22
N THR A 13 -0.05 -14.60 -11.87
CA THR A 13 1.26 -14.03 -12.23
C THR A 13 1.88 -14.66 -13.46
N HIS A 14 1.16 -15.56 -14.15
CA HIS A 14 1.65 -16.33 -15.29
C HIS A 14 3.00 -17.04 -15.02
N GLY A 15 3.17 -17.54 -13.79
CA GLY A 15 4.38 -18.24 -13.34
C GLY A 15 5.59 -17.36 -13.06
N THR A 16 5.47 -16.03 -13.18
CA THR A 16 6.59 -15.10 -12.92
C THR A 16 6.75 -14.71 -11.46
N GLY A 17 5.68 -14.81 -10.67
CA GLY A 17 5.64 -14.35 -9.28
C GLY A 17 5.50 -12.83 -9.09
N TRP A 18 5.43 -12.03 -10.16
CA TRP A 18 5.27 -10.57 -10.03
C TRP A 18 3.80 -10.20 -9.82
N PHE A 19 3.45 -9.70 -8.61
CA PHE A 19 2.13 -9.11 -8.34
C PHE A 19 2.15 -7.57 -8.24
N LEU A 20 3.35 -6.99 -8.12
CA LEU A 20 3.67 -5.57 -8.28
C LEU A 20 4.80 -5.49 -9.31
N GLY A 21 4.58 -4.87 -10.47
CA GLY A 21 5.53 -4.95 -11.58
C GLY A 21 5.21 -4.05 -12.76
N PHE A 22 6.05 -4.10 -13.79
CA PHE A 22 6.02 -3.15 -14.90
C PHE A 22 5.63 -3.73 -16.26
N SER A 23 5.43 -5.04 -16.34
CA SER A 23 5.19 -5.72 -17.61
C SER A 23 3.74 -5.54 -18.07
N ASP A 24 3.48 -5.53 -19.38
CA ASP A 24 2.14 -5.27 -19.93
C ASP A 24 1.07 -6.25 -19.44
N TRP A 25 1.44 -7.48 -19.09
CA TRP A 25 0.50 -8.45 -18.51
C TRP A 25 -0.02 -8.04 -17.12
N THR A 26 0.64 -7.11 -16.42
CA THR A 26 0.12 -6.47 -15.20
C THR A 26 -0.96 -5.40 -15.48
N LEU A 27 -1.21 -5.05 -16.75
CA LEU A 27 -2.29 -4.15 -17.18
C LEU A 27 -3.62 -4.89 -17.39
N ASN A 28 -3.61 -6.22 -17.48
CA ASN A 28 -4.81 -7.00 -17.78
C ASN A 28 -5.72 -7.08 -16.55
N ASP A 29 -6.93 -6.51 -16.63
CA ASP A 29 -8.02 -6.76 -15.68
C ASP A 29 -8.60 -8.17 -15.98
N PRO A 30 -8.81 -9.09 -15.00
CA PRO A 30 -9.02 -8.92 -13.56
C PRO A 30 -7.82 -9.31 -12.69
N SER A 31 -6.58 -9.28 -13.21
CA SER A 31 -5.41 -9.88 -12.54
C SER A 31 -5.11 -9.32 -11.15
N GLY A 32 -5.66 -8.15 -10.80
CA GLY A 32 -5.45 -7.51 -9.49
C GLY A 32 -4.03 -6.99 -9.26
N LEU A 33 -3.17 -7.07 -10.29
CA LEU A 33 -1.75 -6.74 -10.20
C LEU A 33 -1.55 -5.22 -10.11
N LEU A 34 -0.48 -4.82 -9.42
CA LEU A 34 -0.11 -3.43 -9.24
C LEU A 34 0.88 -3.02 -10.34
N HIS A 35 0.37 -2.42 -11.41
CA HIS A 35 1.21 -1.96 -12.51
C HIS A 35 2.04 -0.73 -12.12
N VAL A 36 3.32 -0.74 -12.47
CA VAL A 36 4.27 0.35 -12.35
C VAL A 36 4.91 0.56 -13.72
N PRO A 37 4.57 1.61 -14.49
CA PRO A 37 5.12 1.82 -15.83
C PRO A 37 6.65 1.78 -15.85
N LYS A 38 7.23 0.94 -16.73
CA LYS A 38 8.68 0.69 -16.80
C LYS A 38 9.52 1.96 -16.97
N GLY A 39 9.00 2.94 -17.71
CA GLY A 39 9.68 4.21 -17.99
C GLY A 39 9.39 5.33 -17.01
N GLU A 40 8.54 5.12 -16.00
CA GLU A 40 8.21 6.12 -14.99
C GLU A 40 9.35 6.21 -13.97
N ALA A 41 10.05 7.34 -13.96
CA ALA A 41 11.01 7.63 -12.90
C ALA A 41 10.30 7.71 -11.55
N LEU A 42 10.97 7.31 -10.48
CA LEU A 42 10.45 7.37 -9.12
C LEU A 42 11.50 7.94 -8.15
N THR A 43 11.01 8.53 -7.07
CA THR A 43 11.81 8.99 -5.93
C THR A 43 11.20 8.46 -4.64
N GLY A 44 11.94 8.62 -3.52
CA GLY A 44 11.42 8.29 -2.21
C GLY A 44 11.05 6.81 -2.04
N LEU A 45 11.73 5.90 -2.76
CA LEU A 45 11.56 4.46 -2.57
C LEU A 45 11.97 4.10 -1.14
N CYS A 46 11.03 3.57 -0.38
CA CYS A 46 11.28 3.08 0.97
C CYS A 46 10.64 1.71 1.16
N ALA A 47 11.33 0.85 1.89
CA ALA A 47 10.81 -0.41 2.37
C ALA A 47 10.85 -0.42 3.90
N LYS A 48 9.78 -0.89 4.53
CA LYS A 48 9.68 -1.06 5.98
C LYS A 48 9.24 -2.49 6.27
N TRP A 49 10.00 -3.16 7.11
CA TRP A 49 9.61 -4.43 7.71
C TRP A 49 9.37 -4.19 9.20
N TYR A 50 8.18 -4.50 9.69
CA TYR A 50 7.89 -4.33 11.12
C TYR A 50 7.01 -5.45 11.63
N ASP A 51 7.38 -5.97 12.80
CA ASP A 51 6.65 -7.01 13.53
C ASP A 51 5.82 -6.37 14.63
N HIS A 52 4.57 -6.04 14.29
CA HIS A 52 3.63 -5.34 15.15
C HIS A 52 3.16 -6.27 16.28
N PRO A 53 3.33 -5.90 17.57
CA PRO A 53 2.69 -6.60 18.68
C PRO A 53 1.16 -6.50 18.62
N SER A 54 0.47 -7.44 19.28
CA SER A 54 -0.98 -7.34 19.46
C SER A 54 -1.35 -6.06 20.20
N GLY A 55 -2.32 -5.31 19.68
CA GLY A 55 -2.75 -4.02 20.21
C GLY A 55 -1.95 -2.82 19.69
N ASP A 56 -0.90 -3.02 18.88
CA ASP A 56 -0.16 -1.90 18.29
C ASP A 56 -1.01 -1.12 17.27
N GLU A 57 -0.90 0.21 17.29
CA GLU A 57 -1.68 1.09 16.41
C GLU A 57 -0.91 2.36 16.05
N SER A 58 -1.26 2.99 14.94
CA SER A 58 -0.54 4.19 14.48
C SER A 58 -0.97 5.50 15.14
N GLY A 59 -2.09 5.51 15.86
CA GLY A 59 -2.81 6.73 16.20
C GLY A 59 -3.34 7.49 14.96
N ASN A 60 -3.74 8.75 15.17
CA ASN A 60 -4.41 9.59 14.16
C ASN A 60 -3.49 10.63 13.48
N SER A 61 -2.24 10.79 13.92
CA SER A 61 -1.38 11.92 13.53
C SER A 61 -0.48 11.65 12.32
N LYS A 62 -0.86 10.70 11.47
CA LYS A 62 -0.08 10.39 10.25
C LYS A 62 -0.34 11.43 9.16
N PRO A 63 0.71 11.87 8.43
CA PRO A 63 0.51 12.68 7.24
C PRO A 63 -0.27 11.90 6.18
N VAL A 64 -0.92 12.64 5.28
CA VAL A 64 -1.57 12.09 4.09
C VAL A 64 -0.53 11.33 3.23
N SER A 65 -0.97 10.30 2.51
CA SER A 65 -0.09 9.60 1.58
C SER A 65 0.28 10.51 0.39
N GLU A 66 1.56 10.58 0.04
CA GLU A 66 2.11 11.45 -1.03
C GLU A 66 2.53 10.67 -2.29
N GLY A 67 2.27 9.36 -2.34
CA GLY A 67 2.71 8.49 -3.43
C GLY A 67 2.00 7.14 -3.42
N ARG A 68 2.58 6.16 -4.11
CA ARG A 68 2.05 4.78 -4.12
C ARG A 68 2.60 4.02 -2.91
N THR A 69 1.72 3.30 -2.21
CA THR A 69 2.08 2.46 -1.07
C THR A 69 1.42 1.09 -1.20
N VAL A 70 2.14 0.06 -0.79
CA VAL A 70 1.65 -1.32 -0.68
C VAL A 70 2.07 -1.85 0.69
N SER A 71 1.13 -2.40 1.45
CA SER A 71 1.42 -3.16 2.68
C SER A 71 0.96 -4.60 2.51
N ILE A 72 1.85 -5.53 2.85
CA ILE A 72 1.69 -6.97 2.66
C ILE A 72 1.85 -7.65 4.01
N LEU A 73 0.88 -8.48 4.39
CA LEU A 73 0.96 -9.33 5.56
C LEU A 73 1.88 -10.51 5.25
N VAL A 74 3.00 -10.63 5.96
CA VAL A 74 4.02 -11.68 5.75
C VAL A 74 4.02 -12.76 6.85
N SER A 75 3.17 -12.60 7.85
CA SER A 75 3.00 -13.55 8.97
C SER A 75 1.71 -14.36 8.81
N ALA A 76 1.70 -15.56 9.35
CA ALA A 76 0.51 -16.41 9.47
C ALA A 76 -0.22 -16.14 10.80
N ASP A 77 -1.48 -16.56 10.89
CA ASP A 77 -2.32 -16.46 12.09
C ASP A 77 -2.44 -15.03 12.67
N SER A 78 -2.42 -14.06 11.76
CA SER A 78 -2.41 -12.63 12.05
C SER A 78 -3.75 -11.96 11.75
N ALA A 79 -3.96 -10.77 12.30
CA ALA A 79 -5.10 -9.92 11.99
C ALA A 79 -4.66 -8.46 12.05
N PHE A 80 -4.44 -7.83 10.90
CA PHE A 80 -3.97 -6.46 10.78
C PHE A 80 -4.99 -5.64 9.99
N ARG A 81 -5.59 -4.63 10.63
CA ARG A 81 -6.59 -3.78 10.02
C ARG A 81 -5.96 -2.46 9.58
N ILE A 82 -6.25 -2.04 8.36
CA ILE A 82 -5.89 -0.72 7.85
C ILE A 82 -7.20 0.02 7.55
N GLU A 83 -7.34 1.20 8.11
CA GLU A 83 -8.45 2.11 7.82
C GLU A 83 -7.94 3.25 6.96
N PHE A 84 -8.76 3.66 5.99
CA PHE A 84 -8.46 4.71 5.03
C PHE A 84 -9.57 5.74 5.04
N SER A 85 -9.21 7.00 4.86
CA SER A 85 -10.15 8.11 4.72
C SER A 85 -9.56 9.19 3.81
N PRO A 86 -10.38 9.94 3.05
CA PRO A 86 -9.93 11.15 2.38
C PRO A 86 -9.72 12.32 3.36
N SER A 87 -10.19 12.19 4.60
CA SER A 87 -10.18 13.25 5.61
C SER A 87 -9.34 12.84 6.84
N PRO A 88 -8.57 13.76 7.46
CA PRO A 88 -7.64 13.44 8.54
C PRO A 88 -8.32 13.01 9.84
N ASP A 89 -9.60 13.34 10.02
CA ASP A 89 -10.42 13.04 11.19
C ASP A 89 -11.15 11.69 11.11
N PHE A 90 -11.05 10.98 9.97
CA PHE A 90 -11.68 9.66 9.75
C PHE A 90 -13.18 9.65 10.09
N PRO A 91 -14.01 10.50 9.44
CA PRO A 91 -15.45 10.50 9.65
C PRO A 91 -16.03 9.14 9.24
N SER A 92 -16.90 8.58 10.08
CA SER A 92 -17.33 7.18 10.02
C SER A 92 -17.92 6.76 8.66
N GLU A 93 -18.55 7.69 7.97
CA GLU A 93 -19.21 7.54 6.69
C GLU A 93 -18.24 7.49 5.50
N GLU A 94 -16.99 7.95 5.68
CA GLU A 94 -15.94 7.96 4.65
C GLU A 94 -14.82 6.94 4.92
N VAL A 95 -14.86 6.24 6.05
CA VAL A 95 -13.85 5.23 6.40
C VAL A 95 -14.09 3.95 5.60
N GLN A 96 -13.05 3.51 4.89
CA GLN A 96 -12.98 2.16 4.36
C GLN A 96 -11.97 1.35 5.16
N SER A 97 -12.36 0.14 5.54
CA SER A 97 -11.51 -0.76 6.31
C SER A 97 -11.07 -1.96 5.46
N VAL A 98 -9.79 -2.31 5.57
CA VAL A 98 -9.20 -3.50 4.97
C VAL A 98 -8.61 -4.35 6.09
N LEU A 99 -9.01 -5.61 6.17
CA LEU A 99 -8.50 -6.56 7.15
C LEU A 99 -7.61 -7.60 6.47
N LEU A 100 -6.33 -7.62 6.81
CA LEU A 100 -5.36 -8.60 6.35
C LEU A 100 -5.29 -9.73 7.39
N LYS A 101 -5.55 -10.98 6.98
CA LYS A 101 -5.56 -12.15 7.88
C LYS A 101 -4.74 -13.33 7.38
N ARG A 102 -4.63 -13.49 6.07
CA ARG A 102 -3.91 -14.58 5.44
C ARG A 102 -2.55 -14.08 4.97
N HIS A 103 -1.52 -14.89 5.18
CA HIS A 103 -0.20 -14.62 4.62
C HIS A 103 -0.35 -14.29 3.12
N GLY A 104 0.26 -13.19 2.68
CA GLY A 104 0.17 -12.66 1.32
C GLY A 104 -0.97 -11.67 1.09
N ASP A 105 -1.88 -11.49 2.05
CA ASP A 105 -2.90 -10.43 1.97
C ASP A 105 -2.22 -9.07 1.85
N PHE A 106 -2.70 -8.23 0.94
CA PHE A 106 -2.15 -6.90 0.74
C PHE A 106 -3.24 -5.83 0.60
N ALA A 107 -2.85 -4.62 0.94
CA ALA A 107 -3.56 -3.39 0.58
C ALA A 107 -2.59 -2.47 -0.15
N ALA A 108 -3.05 -1.89 -1.26
CA ALA A 108 -2.30 -0.94 -2.06
C ALA A 108 -3.13 0.31 -2.34
N TRP A 109 -2.50 1.47 -2.20
CA TRP A 109 -3.19 2.76 -2.32
C TRP A 109 -2.25 3.84 -2.87
N GLY A 110 -2.85 4.93 -3.35
CA GLY A 110 -2.15 6.08 -3.90
C GLY A 110 -2.11 7.28 -2.95
N GLU A 111 -1.73 8.41 -3.50
CA GLU A 111 -1.71 9.70 -2.80
C GLU A 111 -3.11 10.18 -2.38
N GLY A 112 -3.16 11.16 -1.48
CA GLY A 112 -4.39 11.82 -1.05
C GLY A 112 -5.24 11.03 -0.05
N LEU A 113 -4.76 9.87 0.43
CA LEU A 113 -5.44 9.09 1.45
C LEU A 113 -4.71 9.16 2.79
N TYR A 114 -5.45 9.51 3.83
CA TYR A 114 -5.07 9.25 5.21
C TYR A 114 -5.26 7.77 5.49
N HIS A 115 -4.36 7.19 6.27
CA HIS A 115 -4.47 5.81 6.70
C HIS A 115 -4.01 5.64 8.15
N ARG A 116 -4.63 4.71 8.86
CA ARG A 116 -4.19 4.25 10.18
C ARG A 116 -4.25 2.73 10.25
N TRP A 117 -3.45 2.13 11.13
CA TRP A 117 -3.48 0.68 11.34
C TRP A 117 -3.83 0.32 12.77
N HIS A 118 -4.41 -0.87 12.92
CA HIS A 118 -4.67 -1.53 14.19
C HIS A 118 -4.24 -3.00 14.08
N CYS A 119 -3.28 -3.41 14.90
CA CYS A 119 -2.79 -4.78 14.97
C CYS A 119 -3.66 -5.58 15.94
N LEU A 120 -4.69 -6.26 15.43
CA LEU A 120 -5.67 -6.99 16.24
C LEU A 120 -5.08 -8.28 16.86
N SER A 121 -4.16 -8.93 16.14
CA SER A 121 -3.24 -9.95 16.67
C SER A 121 -1.85 -9.71 16.08
N ARG A 122 -0.79 -10.22 16.73
CA ARG A 122 0.61 -9.98 16.30
C ARG A 122 0.75 -10.19 14.79
N ALA A 123 1.32 -9.22 14.10
CA ALA A 123 1.42 -9.25 12.65
C ALA A 123 2.72 -8.63 12.16
N THR A 124 3.49 -9.38 11.38
CA THR A 124 4.58 -8.83 10.58
C THR A 124 4.06 -8.31 9.24
N VAL A 125 4.37 -7.05 8.93
CA VAL A 125 3.94 -6.37 7.70
C VAL A 125 5.16 -5.80 6.97
N LEU A 126 5.24 -6.09 5.66
CA LEU A 126 6.16 -5.44 4.73
C LEU A 126 5.42 -4.31 4.01
N THR A 127 5.90 -3.08 4.17
CA THR A 127 5.38 -1.91 3.46
C THR A 127 6.41 -1.40 2.46
N ILE A 128 6.00 -1.19 1.22
CA ILE A 128 6.80 -0.53 0.18
C ILE A 128 6.08 0.75 -0.22
N ARG A 129 6.81 1.88 -0.29
CA ARG A 129 6.30 3.16 -0.79
C ARG A 129 7.25 3.77 -1.80
N TRP A 130 6.71 4.46 -2.80
CA TRP A 130 7.47 5.26 -3.75
C TRP A 130 6.60 6.37 -4.30
N THR A 131 7.23 7.46 -4.73
CA THR A 131 6.56 8.58 -5.36
C THR A 131 6.98 8.62 -6.83
N PRO A 132 6.03 8.47 -7.78
CA PRO A 132 6.33 8.75 -9.17
C PRO A 132 6.88 10.16 -9.33
N THR A 133 7.95 10.30 -10.12
CA THR A 133 8.44 11.61 -10.52
C THR A 133 7.51 12.14 -11.60
N THR A 134 6.34 12.65 -11.22
CA THR A 134 5.57 13.51 -12.11
C THR A 134 6.51 14.66 -12.48
N ALA A 135 6.66 14.97 -13.78
CA ALA A 135 7.55 16.04 -14.24
C ALA A 135 7.05 17.41 -13.74
N ALA A 136 7.36 17.72 -12.49
CA ALA A 136 7.22 18.99 -11.82
C ALA A 136 8.41 19.18 -10.86
N ALA A 137 9.61 18.83 -11.32
CA ALA A 137 10.82 19.51 -10.88
C ALA A 137 11.03 20.70 -11.84
N LYS A 138 10.16 21.71 -11.73
CA LYS A 138 10.50 23.06 -12.17
C LYS A 138 10.83 23.84 -10.91
N ASP A 139 12.03 24.41 -10.94
CA ASP A 139 12.55 25.44 -10.04
C ASP A 139 12.94 25.00 -8.63
N GLU A 140 14.14 24.42 -8.50
CA GLU A 140 15.03 24.67 -7.37
C GLU A 140 16.50 24.61 -7.83
N THR A 141 16.87 25.42 -8.83
CA THR A 141 18.25 25.96 -8.99
C THR A 141 18.23 27.08 -10.03
N SER A 142 17.84 28.27 -9.60
CA SER A 142 18.36 29.52 -10.17
C SER A 142 18.47 30.52 -9.05
N SER A 143 19.67 30.60 -8.48
CA SER A 143 20.21 31.73 -7.75
C SER A 143 21.73 31.70 -7.93
#